data_AF-A0A498HL07-F1
#
_entry.id   AF-A0A498HL07-F1
#
_cell.length_a   1.000
_cell.length_b   1.000
_cell.length_c   1.000
_cell.angle_alpha   90.00
_cell.angle_beta   90.00
_cell.angle_gamma   90.00
#
_symmetry.space_group_name_H-M   'P 1'
#
loop_
_entity.id
_entity.type
_entity.pdbx_description
1 polymer ?
#
loop_
_entity_poly.entity_id
_entity_poly.type
_entity_poly.pdbx_seq_one_letter_code
_entity_poly.pdbx_strand_id
1 'polypeptide(L)'
;MGLAEYLRTIDWEEEAYPAYEDFAILPLFVLYFPTVRFFLDRFVFEKLGRRLIFGKGIQKRDVKTDEQRKKIRKFKESAWKCIYFLSAEFLALSVTYEEPWFTNTKYFWVGPGDQVWPDQKMKLKLKGVYMYAAGFYTYSIFALIFWETRRSDFGVSMSHHVATVILIVLSYIFRFARVGSVVLALHDASDVFLEVGKMSKYSGAEGTASFAFILFVLSWIILRLIYYPFWVLWSTSYEVILTLDKEKHSIDGPIYYYVFNTLLFCLLVLHIFWWVLIYRMLVKQIQARGQLSEDVRSDVLTEIPPPSRFFQEDLNNFTLPSPPLPSPFLLFSQNPNGAAAEMPLRPSLLIVALSSPSLHLFHNVSYKTLIGTLILPETPFSGNSIDPSLKDKSCNIYSLPNPQTPESPTLLVSFQCPIGAERCHAVAKLLTSHQIVPQRVLILDSVQTLNFRGRLSKDEAAAFKLETTAERKAPSLKLEYFPSASVVDGLGAALLAACEIQNIGAALCVTWPQLGALVLSLIRSHILPAFDLELSIDSGCEDYVILGQDKDHGHPFDSDLYT
;
A
#
# COMPACT_ATOMS: atom_id res chain seq x y z
N MET A 1 -52.40 5.73 -10.43
CA MET A 1 -51.58 6.92 -10.12
C MET A 1 -50.15 6.59 -10.46
N GLY A 2 -49.50 7.39 -11.32
CA GLY A 2 -48.08 7.22 -11.61
C GLY A 2 -47.22 7.62 -10.41
N LEU A 3 -45.99 7.12 -10.30
CA LEU A 3 -45.08 7.43 -9.20
C LEU A 3 -44.81 8.95 -9.07
N ALA A 4 -44.70 9.67 -10.19
CA ALA A 4 -44.55 11.12 -10.20
C ALA A 4 -45.81 11.88 -9.71
N GLU A 5 -46.99 11.32 -9.93
CA GLU A 5 -48.26 11.89 -9.52
C GLU A 5 -48.48 11.68 -8.01
N TYR A 6 -48.11 10.50 -7.50
CA TYR A 6 -48.06 10.21 -6.07
C TYR A 6 -47.05 11.09 -5.33
N LEU A 7 -45.83 11.28 -5.86
CA LEU A 7 -44.82 12.15 -5.25
C LEU A 7 -45.24 13.63 -5.16
N ARG A 8 -46.12 14.08 -6.06
CA ARG A 8 -46.71 15.44 -6.03
C ARG A 8 -47.84 15.58 -5.01
N THR A 9 -48.45 14.47 -4.60
CA THR A 9 -49.49 14.50 -3.55
C THR A 9 -48.92 14.48 -2.13
N ILE A 10 -47.62 14.19 -1.98
CA ILE A 10 -46.93 14.21 -0.68
C ILE A 10 -46.61 15.67 -0.32
N ASP A 11 -47.05 16.10 0.86
CA ASP A 11 -46.69 17.39 1.42
C ASP A 11 -45.30 17.30 2.08
N TRP A 12 -44.27 17.68 1.34
CA TRP A 12 -42.88 17.64 1.79
C TRP A 12 -42.56 18.65 2.90
N GLU A 13 -43.39 19.69 3.05
CA GLU A 13 -43.25 20.72 4.09
C GLU A 13 -43.99 20.37 5.38
N GLU A 14 -44.72 19.25 5.42
CA GLU A 14 -45.45 18.80 6.61
C GLU A 14 -44.50 18.66 7.82
N GLU A 15 -44.86 19.32 8.91
CA GLU A 15 -44.11 19.30 10.17
C GLU A 15 -44.74 18.33 11.18
N ALA A 16 -43.98 17.31 11.56
CA ALA A 16 -44.36 16.36 12.59
C ALA A 16 -43.23 16.17 13.61
N TYR A 17 -43.56 15.70 14.81
CA TYR A 17 -42.53 15.27 15.74
C TYR A 17 -41.78 14.05 15.17
N PRO A 18 -40.47 13.92 15.43
CA PRO A 18 -39.75 12.70 15.14
C PRO A 18 -40.38 11.51 15.89
N ALA A 19 -40.71 10.44 15.17
CA ALA A 19 -41.32 9.24 15.74
C ALA A 19 -40.40 8.03 15.52
N TYR A 20 -40.45 7.05 16.43
CA TYR A 20 -39.65 5.82 16.28
C TYR A 20 -40.06 5.02 15.03
N GLU A 21 -41.31 5.12 14.61
CA GLU A 21 -41.85 4.49 13.41
C GLU A 21 -41.16 4.96 12.13
N ASP A 22 -40.63 6.20 12.12
CA ASP A 22 -39.91 6.76 10.97
C ASP A 22 -38.65 5.93 10.63
N PHE A 23 -38.04 5.25 11.62
CA PHE A 23 -36.90 4.36 11.39
C PHE A 23 -37.25 3.07 10.65
N ALA A 24 -38.53 2.73 10.46
CA ALA A 24 -38.95 1.56 9.68
C ALA A 24 -38.49 1.64 8.21
N ILE A 25 -38.21 2.85 7.70
CA ILE A 25 -37.69 3.08 6.35
C ILE A 25 -36.18 2.79 6.27
N LEU A 26 -35.45 2.85 7.39
CA LEU A 26 -33.99 2.74 7.41
C LEU A 26 -33.46 1.44 6.77
N PRO A 27 -34.01 0.24 7.04
CA PRO A 27 -33.56 -0.99 6.39
C PRO A 27 -33.69 -0.96 4.86
N LEU A 28 -34.69 -0.24 4.33
CA LEU A 28 -34.85 -0.07 2.88
C LEU A 28 -33.68 0.71 2.29
N PHE A 29 -33.23 1.79 2.94
CA PHE A 29 -32.04 2.52 2.50
C PHE A 29 -30.76 1.70 2.63
N VAL A 30 -30.60 0.93 3.71
CA VAL A 30 -29.45 0.04 3.91
C VAL A 30 -29.33 -1.01 2.80
N LEU A 31 -30.46 -1.49 2.25
CA LEU A 31 -30.49 -2.42 1.11
C LEU A 31 -30.41 -1.70 -0.25
N TYR A 32 -30.94 -0.48 -0.33
CA TYR A 32 -30.91 0.35 -1.54
C TYR A 32 -29.48 0.66 -1.98
N PHE A 33 -28.63 1.16 -1.08
CA PHE A 33 -27.26 1.55 -1.42
C PHE A 33 -26.40 0.43 -2.03
N PRO A 34 -26.27 -0.77 -1.43
CA PRO A 34 -25.50 -1.87 -2.05
C PRO A 34 -26.10 -2.31 -3.38
N THR A 35 -27.44 -2.26 -3.51
CA THR A 35 -28.12 -2.61 -4.76
C THR A 35 -27.75 -1.63 -5.87
N VAL A 36 -27.91 -0.32 -5.64
CA VAL A 36 -27.53 0.71 -6.61
C VAL A 36 -26.05 0.66 -6.93
N ARG A 37 -25.19 0.47 -5.90
CA ARG A 37 -23.75 0.29 -6.11
C ARG A 37 -23.47 -0.86 -7.06
N PHE A 38 -24.09 -2.03 -6.84
CA PHE A 38 -23.90 -3.20 -7.69
C PHE A 38 -24.27 -2.93 -9.15
N PHE A 39 -25.41 -2.27 -9.40
CA PHE A 39 -25.84 -1.89 -10.75
C PHE A 39 -24.86 -0.90 -11.40
N LEU A 40 -24.49 0.18 -10.71
CA LEU A 40 -23.57 1.18 -11.24
C LEU A 40 -22.18 0.58 -11.49
N ASP A 41 -21.69 -0.26 -10.58
CA ASP A 41 -20.44 -0.99 -10.72
C ASP A 41 -20.38 -1.80 -12.02
N ARG A 42 -21.47 -2.52 -12.32
CA ARG A 42 -21.55 -3.47 -13.43
C ARG A 42 -21.78 -2.77 -14.77
N PHE A 43 -22.65 -1.77 -14.80
CA PHE A 43 -23.11 -1.17 -16.05
C PHE A 43 -22.41 0.14 -16.41
N VAL A 44 -21.93 0.89 -15.42
CA VAL A 44 -21.42 2.26 -15.59
C VAL A 44 -19.93 2.34 -15.24
N PHE A 45 -19.55 2.09 -13.99
CA PHE A 45 -18.18 2.35 -13.51
C PHE A 45 -17.14 1.46 -14.16
N GLU A 46 -17.44 0.18 -14.41
CA GLU A 46 -16.51 -0.70 -15.09
C GLU A 46 -16.24 -0.23 -16.54
N LYS A 47 -17.27 0.22 -17.27
CA LYS A 47 -17.12 0.74 -18.64
C LYS A 47 -16.37 2.07 -18.65
N LEU A 48 -16.75 3.00 -17.77
CA LEU A 48 -16.11 4.31 -17.64
C LEU A 48 -14.65 4.17 -17.21
N GLY A 49 -14.37 3.39 -16.18
CA GLY A 49 -13.01 3.16 -15.68
C GLY A 49 -12.11 2.55 -16.76
N ARG A 50 -12.60 1.55 -17.51
CA ARG A 50 -11.82 0.98 -18.63
C ARG A 50 -11.52 2.03 -19.71
N ARG A 51 -12.49 2.86 -20.07
CA ARG A 51 -12.36 3.89 -21.11
C ARG A 51 -11.40 5.01 -20.68
N LEU A 52 -11.50 5.46 -19.43
CA LEU A 52 -10.72 6.58 -18.91
C LEU A 52 -9.29 6.17 -18.54
N ILE A 53 -9.06 4.96 -18.02
CA ILE A 53 -7.74 4.50 -17.58
C ILE A 53 -6.89 3.99 -18.76
N PHE A 54 -7.48 3.28 -19.73
CA PHE A 54 -6.71 2.61 -20.81
C PHE A 54 -6.88 3.26 -22.20
N GLY A 55 -7.75 4.27 -22.33
CA GLY A 55 -8.05 4.92 -23.60
C GLY A 55 -8.69 3.99 -24.65
N LYS A 56 -8.92 4.52 -25.87
CA LYS A 56 -9.47 3.73 -27.00
C LYS A 56 -8.46 2.73 -27.61
N GLY A 57 -7.17 2.85 -27.29
CA GLY A 57 -6.08 2.19 -28.03
C GLY A 57 -5.67 0.78 -27.57
N ILE A 58 -6.06 0.34 -26.36
CA ILE A 58 -5.58 -0.94 -25.78
C ILE A 58 -6.77 -1.81 -25.37
N GLN A 59 -7.70 -2.04 -26.31
CA GLN A 59 -8.79 -3.03 -26.13
C GLN A 59 -8.38 -4.46 -26.50
N LYS A 60 -7.16 -4.67 -27.02
CA LYS A 60 -6.65 -5.97 -27.47
C LYS A 60 -5.30 -6.31 -26.83
N ARG A 61 -5.32 -6.78 -25.58
CA ARG A 61 -4.32 -7.72 -25.03
C ARG A 61 -4.85 -8.23 -23.70
N ASP A 62 -5.44 -9.42 -23.75
CA ASP A 62 -6.11 -10.05 -22.62
C ASP A 62 -5.10 -10.74 -21.68
N VAL A 63 -4.19 -9.93 -21.13
CA VAL A 63 -3.42 -10.26 -19.92
C VAL A 63 -3.56 -9.04 -19.01
N LYS A 64 -4.68 -8.97 -18.28
CA LYS A 64 -4.89 -7.94 -17.26
C LYS A 64 -3.88 -8.17 -16.15
N THR A 65 -2.82 -7.37 -16.10
CA THR A 65 -1.90 -7.34 -14.96
C THR A 65 -2.70 -7.04 -13.69
N ASP A 66 -2.36 -7.67 -12.56
CA ASP A 66 -3.08 -7.46 -11.30
C ASP A 66 -3.15 -5.99 -10.89
N GLU A 67 -2.11 -5.22 -11.22
CA GLU A 67 -2.07 -3.76 -11.05
C GLU A 67 -3.19 -3.02 -11.79
N GLN A 68 -3.53 -3.44 -13.01
CA GLN A 68 -4.62 -2.86 -13.78
C GLN A 68 -5.99 -3.18 -13.15
N ARG A 69 -6.15 -4.40 -12.64
CA ARG A 69 -7.38 -4.80 -11.93
C ARG A 69 -7.55 -4.00 -10.63
N LYS A 70 -6.47 -3.81 -9.86
CA LYS A 70 -6.45 -2.98 -8.65
C LYS A 70 -6.83 -1.53 -8.96
N LYS A 71 -6.25 -0.91 -10.00
CA LYS A 71 -6.58 0.46 -10.42
C LYS A 71 -8.06 0.62 -10.78
N ILE A 72 -8.64 -0.31 -11.55
CA ILE A 72 -10.07 -0.29 -11.86
C ILE A 72 -10.91 -0.42 -10.58
N ARG A 73 -10.53 -1.32 -9.65
CA ARG A 73 -11.27 -1.51 -8.39
C ARG A 73 -11.29 -0.21 -7.56
N LYS A 74 -10.13 0.41 -7.37
CA LYS A 74 -10.01 1.70 -6.64
C LYS A 74 -10.81 2.82 -7.33
N PHE A 75 -10.77 2.90 -8.65
CA PHE A 75 -11.60 3.84 -9.42
C PHE A 75 -13.09 3.64 -9.16
N LYS A 76 -13.58 2.38 -9.19
CA LYS A 76 -14.98 2.08 -8.93
C LYS A 76 -15.40 2.42 -7.50
N GLU A 77 -14.55 2.12 -6.52
CA GLU A 77 -14.77 2.48 -5.12
C GLU A 77 -14.91 4.01 -4.96
N SER A 78 -14.01 4.79 -5.58
CA SER A 78 -14.09 6.25 -5.57
C SER A 78 -15.31 6.80 -6.33
N ALA A 79 -15.66 6.21 -7.48
CA ALA A 79 -16.83 6.64 -8.26
C ALA A 79 -18.14 6.44 -7.51
N TRP A 80 -18.28 5.31 -6.81
CA TRP A 80 -19.43 5.06 -5.94
C TRP A 80 -19.56 6.12 -4.86
N LYS A 81 -18.46 6.41 -4.14
CA LYS A 81 -18.44 7.43 -3.08
C LYS A 81 -18.73 8.82 -3.62
N CYS A 82 -18.16 9.18 -4.76
CA CYS A 82 -18.40 10.45 -5.42
C CYS A 82 -19.89 10.66 -5.73
N ILE A 83 -20.58 9.63 -6.26
CA ILE A 83 -22.02 9.72 -6.57
C ILE A 83 -22.84 9.85 -5.30
N TYR A 84 -22.51 9.09 -4.26
CA TYR A 84 -23.17 9.25 -2.97
C TYR A 84 -22.99 10.67 -2.43
N PHE A 85 -21.75 11.14 -2.24
CA PHE A 85 -21.50 12.45 -1.63
C PHE A 85 -22.12 13.59 -2.45
N LEU A 86 -22.09 13.51 -3.77
CA LEU A 86 -22.73 14.51 -4.63
C LEU A 86 -24.26 14.51 -4.48
N SER A 87 -24.87 13.32 -4.42
CA SER A 87 -26.31 13.20 -4.20
C SER A 87 -26.73 13.62 -2.79
N ALA A 88 -25.94 13.29 -1.77
CA ALA A 88 -26.17 13.65 -0.39
C ALA A 88 -26.06 15.16 -0.20
N GLU A 89 -25.02 15.78 -0.76
CA GLU A 89 -24.82 17.23 -0.74
C GLU A 89 -25.97 17.96 -1.43
N PHE A 90 -26.37 17.51 -2.62
CA PHE A 90 -27.51 18.09 -3.33
C PHE A 90 -28.80 18.01 -2.51
N LEU A 91 -29.08 16.85 -1.91
CA LEU A 91 -30.26 16.67 -1.06
C LEU A 91 -30.20 17.54 0.20
N ALA A 92 -29.07 17.56 0.90
CA ALA A 92 -28.86 18.34 2.11
C ALA A 92 -29.06 19.85 1.85
N LEU A 93 -28.46 20.38 0.78
CA LEU A 93 -28.64 21.77 0.37
C LEU A 93 -30.07 22.04 -0.08
N SER A 94 -30.68 21.17 -0.90
CA SER A 94 -32.06 21.38 -1.39
C SER A 94 -33.09 21.50 -0.26
N VAL A 95 -32.86 20.78 0.85
CA VAL A 95 -33.77 20.77 2.00
C VAL A 95 -33.45 21.86 3.01
N THR A 96 -32.18 22.28 3.12
CA THR A 96 -31.71 23.16 4.19
C THR A 96 -31.51 24.60 3.74
N TYR A 97 -31.19 24.85 2.47
CA TYR A 97 -30.74 26.17 1.99
C TYR A 97 -31.76 27.29 2.22
N GLU A 98 -33.04 27.02 2.02
CA GLU A 98 -34.13 28.00 2.21
C GLU A 98 -34.59 28.13 3.67
N GLU A 99 -34.06 27.29 4.56
CA GLU A 99 -34.47 27.28 5.96
C GLU A 99 -33.70 28.36 6.76
N PRO A 100 -34.34 29.02 7.74
CA PRO A 100 -33.74 30.16 8.45
C PRO A 100 -32.48 29.80 9.22
N TRP A 101 -32.35 28.53 9.65
CA TRP A 101 -31.20 28.05 10.39
C TRP A 101 -29.95 27.79 9.53
N PHE A 102 -30.06 27.85 8.20
CA PHE A 102 -28.89 27.75 7.33
C PHE A 102 -27.97 28.98 7.43
N THR A 103 -28.54 30.15 7.69
CA THR A 103 -27.79 31.41 7.79
C THR A 103 -27.57 31.88 9.22
N ASN A 104 -28.48 31.55 10.14
CA ASN A 104 -28.41 32.00 11.53
C ASN A 104 -28.61 30.83 12.51
N THR A 105 -27.55 30.54 13.26
CA THR A 105 -27.45 29.40 14.19
C THR A 105 -28.44 29.49 15.36
N LYS A 106 -28.92 30.68 15.71
CA LYS A 106 -29.97 30.83 16.75
C LYS A 106 -31.24 30.05 16.42
N TYR A 107 -31.56 29.91 15.13
CA TYR A 107 -32.74 29.16 14.67
C TYR A 107 -32.57 27.64 14.71
N PHE A 108 -31.38 27.14 15.08
CA PHE A 108 -31.24 25.75 15.52
C PHE A 108 -32.11 25.48 16.74
N TRP A 109 -32.18 26.43 17.67
CA TRP A 109 -32.82 26.27 18.97
C TRP A 109 -34.22 26.85 19.04
N VAL A 110 -34.48 27.91 18.26
CA VAL A 110 -35.76 28.62 18.24
C VAL A 110 -36.42 28.48 16.88
N GLY A 111 -37.69 28.10 16.84
CA GLY A 111 -38.51 28.02 15.63
C GLY A 111 -39.66 29.03 15.60
N PRO A 112 -40.50 28.98 14.55
CA PRO A 112 -41.71 29.79 14.47
C PRO A 112 -42.71 29.44 15.59
N GLY A 113 -43.42 30.45 16.09
CA GLY A 113 -44.37 30.30 17.20
C GLY A 113 -43.66 30.00 18.52
N ASP A 114 -44.18 29.03 19.27
CA ASP A 114 -43.66 28.63 20.59
C ASP A 114 -42.65 27.47 20.52
N GLN A 115 -42.13 27.14 19.33
CA GLN A 115 -41.17 26.04 19.17
C GLN A 115 -39.80 26.42 19.74
N VAL A 116 -39.43 25.84 20.87
CA VAL A 116 -38.10 25.94 21.47
C VAL A 116 -37.58 24.54 21.74
N TRP A 117 -36.33 24.26 21.38
CA TRP A 117 -35.71 22.96 21.67
C TRP A 117 -35.78 22.67 23.19
N PRO A 118 -36.21 21.46 23.61
CA PRO A 118 -36.37 20.23 22.84
C PRO A 118 -37.74 20.04 22.15
N ASP A 119 -38.69 20.96 22.26
CA ASP A 119 -40.03 20.84 21.68
C ASP A 119 -40.12 21.38 20.24
N GLN A 120 -39.31 20.80 19.34
CA GLN A 120 -39.27 21.17 17.92
C GLN A 120 -39.84 20.07 17.02
N LYS A 121 -40.56 20.50 15.97
CA LYS A 121 -41.01 19.62 14.89
C LYS A 121 -39.97 19.56 13.77
N MET A 122 -40.08 18.53 12.93
CA MET A 122 -39.22 18.30 11.78
C MET A 122 -40.06 18.11 10.53
N LYS A 123 -39.67 18.79 9.45
CA LYS A 123 -40.29 18.68 8.14
C LYS A 123 -40.05 17.30 7.51
N LEU A 124 -41.04 16.78 6.79
CA LEU A 124 -40.96 15.47 6.13
C LEU A 124 -39.74 15.34 5.21
N LYS A 125 -39.43 16.38 4.42
CA LYS A 125 -38.22 16.42 3.58
C LYS A 125 -36.92 16.21 4.37
N LEU A 126 -36.83 16.76 5.58
CA LEU A 126 -35.66 16.62 6.44
C LEU A 126 -35.60 15.24 7.09
N LYS A 127 -36.76 14.65 7.45
CA LYS A 127 -36.83 13.24 7.86
C LYS A 127 -36.23 12.33 6.78
N GLY A 128 -36.59 12.57 5.52
CA GLY A 128 -36.07 11.82 4.37
C GLY A 128 -34.55 11.90 4.22
N VAL A 129 -33.97 13.10 4.33
CA VAL A 129 -32.50 13.29 4.28
C VAL A 129 -31.80 12.55 5.43
N TYR A 130 -32.36 12.58 6.63
CA TYR A 130 -31.83 11.84 7.78
C TYR A 130 -31.83 10.32 7.54
N MET A 131 -32.93 9.76 7.02
CA MET A 131 -33.01 8.33 6.72
C MET A 131 -32.07 7.93 5.59
N TYR A 132 -31.91 8.79 4.57
CA TYR A 132 -30.96 8.61 3.48
C TYR A 132 -29.51 8.53 4.01
N ALA A 133 -29.10 9.52 4.81
CA ALA A 133 -27.76 9.57 5.40
C ALA A 133 -27.52 8.39 6.37
N ALA A 134 -28.45 8.15 7.30
CA ALA A 134 -28.37 7.03 8.24
C ALA A 134 -28.22 5.69 7.52
N GLY A 135 -28.99 5.47 6.45
CA GLY A 135 -28.93 4.26 5.65
C GLY A 135 -27.58 4.08 4.99
N PHE A 136 -27.00 5.14 4.42
CA PHE A 136 -25.69 5.07 3.79
C PHE A 136 -24.57 4.81 4.79
N TYR A 137 -24.54 5.52 5.92
CA TYR A 137 -23.47 5.34 6.90
C TYR A 137 -23.56 3.97 7.57
N THR A 138 -24.77 3.45 7.81
CA THR A 138 -24.98 2.08 8.29
C THR A 138 -24.49 1.06 7.26
N TYR A 139 -24.90 1.20 5.99
CA TYR A 139 -24.37 0.37 4.89
C TYR A 139 -22.85 0.44 4.79
N SER A 140 -22.27 1.64 4.95
CA SER A 140 -20.83 1.87 4.82
C SER A 140 -20.02 1.19 5.91
N ILE A 141 -20.56 1.00 7.12
CA ILE A 141 -19.93 0.17 8.16
C ILE A 141 -19.78 -1.27 7.67
N PHE A 142 -20.85 -1.88 7.15
CA PHE A 142 -20.79 -3.23 6.58
C PHE A 142 -19.86 -3.29 5.37
N ALA A 143 -19.91 -2.28 4.49
CA ALA A 143 -19.03 -2.21 3.34
C ALA A 143 -17.56 -2.13 3.75
N LEU A 144 -17.20 -1.34 4.77
CA LEU A 144 -15.84 -1.24 5.29
C LEU A 144 -15.34 -2.56 5.88
N ILE A 145 -16.20 -3.34 6.54
CA ILE A 145 -15.81 -4.62 7.15
C ILE A 145 -15.62 -5.71 6.07
N PHE A 146 -16.52 -5.80 5.09
CA PHE A 146 -16.63 -6.97 4.21
C PHE A 146 -16.27 -6.73 2.74
N TRP A 147 -16.37 -5.49 2.23
CA TRP A 147 -16.26 -5.20 0.79
C TRP A 147 -15.07 -4.30 0.46
N GLU A 148 -14.86 -3.24 1.23
CA GLU A 148 -13.89 -2.20 0.91
C GLU A 148 -12.46 -2.63 1.23
N THR A 149 -11.50 -2.16 0.43
CA THR A 149 -10.09 -2.45 0.66
C THR A 149 -9.64 -1.81 1.99
N ARG A 150 -9.04 -2.62 2.88
CA ARG A 150 -8.59 -2.16 4.20
C ARG A 150 -7.41 -1.20 4.08
N ARG A 151 -7.63 0.08 4.40
CA ARG A 151 -6.64 1.15 4.43
C ARG A 151 -5.95 1.29 5.80
N SER A 152 -4.84 2.02 5.86
CA SER A 152 -4.01 2.13 7.08
C SER A 152 -4.67 2.93 8.21
N ASP A 153 -5.58 3.84 7.89
CA ASP A 153 -6.45 4.55 8.83
C ASP A 153 -7.84 3.89 8.98
N PHE A 154 -7.94 2.58 8.70
CA PHE A 154 -9.20 1.83 8.82
C PHE A 154 -9.87 2.01 10.18
N GLY A 155 -9.10 1.91 11.28
CA GLY A 155 -9.65 2.06 12.64
C GLY A 155 -10.28 3.43 12.86
N VAL A 156 -9.57 4.50 12.48
CA VAL A 156 -10.06 5.88 12.60
C VAL A 156 -11.29 6.11 11.71
N SER A 157 -11.27 5.61 10.48
CA SER A 157 -12.41 5.67 9.56
C SER A 157 -13.62 4.90 10.09
N MET A 158 -13.42 3.71 10.68
CA MET A 158 -14.50 2.92 11.26
C MET A 158 -15.12 3.65 12.45
N SER A 159 -14.30 4.15 13.38
CA SER A 159 -14.76 4.93 14.53
C SER A 159 -15.58 6.15 14.10
N HIS A 160 -15.17 6.83 13.03
CA HIS A 160 -15.95 7.93 12.44
C HIS A 160 -17.32 7.48 11.95
N HIS A 161 -17.42 6.40 11.18
CA HIS A 161 -18.71 5.96 10.66
C HIS A 161 -19.66 5.54 11.79
N VAL A 162 -19.13 4.86 12.81
CA VAL A 162 -19.91 4.52 14.02
C VAL A 162 -20.37 5.78 14.74
N ALA A 163 -19.48 6.74 14.98
CA ALA A 163 -19.83 8.02 15.62
C ALA A 163 -20.87 8.80 14.81
N THR A 164 -20.76 8.81 13.48
CA THR A 164 -21.72 9.48 12.58
C THR A 164 -23.10 8.81 12.62
N VAL A 165 -23.18 7.47 12.59
CA VAL A 165 -24.48 6.78 12.73
C VAL A 165 -25.12 7.09 14.09
N ILE A 166 -24.33 7.03 15.17
CA ILE A 166 -24.82 7.39 16.52
C ILE A 166 -25.30 8.84 16.55
N LEU A 167 -24.54 9.78 15.97
CA LEU A 167 -24.92 11.19 15.89
C LEU A 167 -26.20 11.40 15.10
N ILE A 168 -26.38 10.74 13.96
CA ILE A 168 -27.60 10.88 13.16
C ILE A 168 -28.82 10.36 13.94
N VAL A 169 -28.70 9.17 14.56
CA VAL A 169 -29.78 8.56 15.33
C VAL A 169 -30.12 9.37 16.59
N LEU A 170 -29.11 9.75 17.37
CA LEU A 170 -29.33 10.56 18.58
C LEU A 170 -29.81 11.97 18.25
N SER A 171 -29.30 12.59 17.18
CA SER A 171 -29.80 13.88 16.69
C SER A 171 -31.29 13.80 16.34
N TYR A 172 -31.71 12.69 15.72
CA TYR A 172 -33.11 12.46 15.38
C TYR A 172 -33.99 12.33 16.64
N ILE A 173 -33.57 11.49 17.59
CA ILE A 173 -34.32 11.20 18.83
C ILE A 173 -34.37 12.45 19.73
N PHE A 174 -33.26 13.16 19.88
CA PHE A 174 -33.15 14.37 20.70
C PHE A 174 -33.60 15.64 19.96
N ARG A 175 -34.13 15.50 18.73
CA ARG A 175 -34.68 16.61 17.93
C ARG A 175 -33.67 17.71 17.60
N PHE A 176 -32.39 17.36 17.46
CA PHE A 176 -31.33 18.24 16.93
C PHE A 176 -31.31 18.29 15.39
N ALA A 177 -32.43 17.99 14.76
CA ALA A 177 -32.58 17.81 13.31
C ALA A 177 -31.98 18.98 12.50
N ARG A 178 -32.27 20.22 12.94
CA ARG A 178 -31.83 21.46 12.29
C ARG A 178 -30.31 21.59 12.32
N VAL A 179 -29.67 21.42 13.47
CA VAL A 179 -28.21 21.40 13.60
C VAL A 179 -27.61 20.31 12.71
N GLY A 180 -28.12 19.09 12.83
CA GLY A 180 -27.54 17.98 12.07
C GLY A 180 -27.73 18.10 10.56
N SER A 181 -28.75 18.83 10.07
CA SER A 181 -28.91 19.14 8.64
C SER A 181 -27.73 19.96 8.10
N VAL A 182 -27.29 20.97 8.86
CA VAL A 182 -26.11 21.78 8.53
C VAL A 182 -24.83 20.98 8.70
N VAL A 183 -24.72 20.15 9.75
CA VAL A 183 -23.57 19.23 9.91
C VAL A 183 -23.43 18.33 8.69
N LEU A 184 -24.50 17.68 8.22
CA LEU A 184 -24.44 16.81 7.03
C LEU A 184 -23.91 17.57 5.79
N ALA A 185 -24.45 18.75 5.49
CA ALA A 185 -24.01 19.57 4.36
C ALA A 185 -22.53 19.99 4.45
N LEU A 186 -22.06 20.41 5.63
CA LEU A 186 -20.65 20.82 5.79
C LEU A 186 -19.67 19.68 5.57
N HIS A 187 -20.04 18.46 5.93
CA HIS A 187 -19.14 17.32 5.88
C HIS A 187 -19.10 16.70 4.49
N ASP A 188 -20.23 16.50 3.81
CA ASP A 188 -20.25 15.76 2.55
C ASP A 188 -19.65 16.55 1.37
N ALA A 189 -19.78 17.88 1.35
CA ALA A 189 -19.27 18.75 0.29
C ALA A 189 -17.79 18.54 -0.07
N SER A 190 -16.91 18.53 0.93
CA SER A 190 -15.46 18.41 0.69
C SER A 190 -15.06 17.03 0.14
N ASP A 191 -15.79 15.97 0.50
CA ASP A 191 -15.48 14.61 0.07
C ASP A 191 -15.79 14.38 -1.42
N VAL A 192 -16.67 15.19 -2.02
CA VAL A 192 -16.88 15.20 -3.48
C VAL A 192 -15.57 15.52 -4.21
N PHE A 193 -14.88 16.59 -3.82
CA PHE A 193 -13.61 16.98 -4.44
C PHE A 193 -12.52 15.93 -4.24
N LEU A 194 -12.49 15.29 -3.08
CA LEU A 194 -11.55 14.20 -2.78
C LEU A 194 -11.71 13.02 -3.75
N GLU A 195 -12.93 12.54 -3.93
CA GLU A 195 -13.19 11.37 -4.77
C GLU A 195 -13.04 11.68 -6.26
N VAL A 196 -13.39 12.91 -6.70
CA VAL A 196 -13.06 13.41 -8.05
C VAL A 196 -11.55 13.44 -8.30
N GLY A 197 -10.77 13.90 -7.31
CA GLY A 197 -9.31 13.93 -7.40
C GLY A 197 -8.71 12.53 -7.56
N LYS A 198 -9.16 11.56 -6.75
CA LYS A 198 -8.74 10.15 -6.84
C LYS A 198 -9.10 9.53 -8.20
N MET A 199 -10.33 9.70 -8.67
CA MET A 199 -10.76 9.20 -9.98
C MET A 199 -9.92 9.77 -11.12
N SER A 200 -9.65 11.08 -11.07
CA SER A 200 -8.82 11.78 -12.07
C SER A 200 -7.39 11.23 -12.06
N LYS A 201 -6.85 10.97 -10.87
CA LYS A 201 -5.51 10.40 -10.70
C LYS A 201 -5.40 8.98 -11.25
N TYR A 202 -6.38 8.12 -10.95
CA TYR A 202 -6.41 6.75 -11.50
C TYR A 202 -6.54 6.73 -13.04
N SER A 203 -7.15 7.76 -13.61
CA SER A 203 -7.33 7.94 -15.06
C SER A 203 -6.13 8.61 -15.75
N GLY A 204 -5.10 9.02 -15.01
CA GLY A 204 -3.94 9.75 -15.56
C GLY A 204 -4.20 11.22 -15.90
N ALA A 205 -5.34 11.79 -15.46
CA ALA A 205 -5.70 13.19 -15.67
C ALA A 205 -5.08 14.09 -14.59
N GLU A 206 -3.76 14.26 -14.64
CA GLU A 206 -2.96 14.94 -13.60
C GLU A 206 -3.39 16.39 -13.30
N GLY A 207 -3.74 17.16 -14.33
CA GLY A 207 -4.21 18.53 -14.16
C GLY A 207 -5.53 18.62 -13.38
N THR A 208 -6.50 17.79 -13.74
CA THR A 208 -7.79 17.70 -13.03
C THR A 208 -7.63 17.16 -11.62
N ALA A 209 -6.74 16.17 -11.42
CA ALA A 209 -6.44 15.63 -10.09
C ALA A 209 -5.84 16.70 -9.17
N SER A 210 -4.92 17.52 -9.69
CA SER A 210 -4.27 18.60 -8.94
C SER A 210 -5.27 19.72 -8.60
N PHE A 211 -6.11 20.11 -9.55
CA PHE A 211 -7.15 21.11 -9.33
C PHE A 211 -8.19 20.66 -8.29
N ALA A 212 -8.69 19.41 -8.41
CA ALA A 212 -9.62 18.84 -7.45
C ALA A 212 -8.99 18.71 -6.04
N PHE A 213 -7.68 18.39 -5.96
CA PHE A 213 -6.97 18.35 -4.69
C PHE A 213 -6.90 19.73 -4.01
N ILE A 214 -6.63 20.81 -4.76
CA ILE A 214 -6.64 22.17 -4.21
C ILE A 214 -8.03 22.53 -3.67
N LEU A 215 -9.09 22.25 -4.43
CA LEU A 215 -10.47 22.48 -3.98
C LEU A 215 -10.81 21.66 -2.73
N PHE A 216 -10.35 20.41 -2.67
CA PHE A 216 -10.50 19.57 -1.49
C PHE A 216 -9.83 20.18 -0.24
N VAL A 217 -8.58 20.65 -0.37
CA VAL A 217 -7.86 21.29 0.75
C VAL A 217 -8.58 22.56 1.22
N LEU A 218 -8.96 23.44 0.28
CA LEU A 218 -9.64 24.69 0.60
C LEU A 218 -11.00 24.45 1.27
N SER A 219 -11.81 23.56 0.71
CA SER A 219 -13.11 23.20 1.28
C SER A 219 -12.98 22.52 2.64
N TRP A 220 -11.97 21.67 2.86
CA TRP A 220 -11.72 21.06 4.17
C TRP A 220 -11.49 22.10 5.27
N ILE A 221 -10.62 23.08 4.99
CA ILE A 221 -10.32 24.16 5.95
C ILE A 221 -11.57 24.98 6.24
N ILE A 222 -12.22 25.48 5.18
CA ILE A 222 -13.36 26.39 5.31
C ILE A 222 -14.53 25.71 6.02
N LEU A 223 -14.90 24.50 5.60
CA LEU A 223 -16.11 23.85 6.10
C LEU A 223 -15.89 23.15 7.44
N ARG A 224 -14.82 22.35 7.58
CA ARG A 224 -14.61 21.47 8.75
C ARG A 224 -13.74 22.08 9.85
N LEU A 225 -12.83 23.00 9.52
CA LEU A 225 -11.92 23.62 10.51
C LEU A 225 -12.31 25.05 10.89
N ILE A 226 -13.11 25.73 10.06
CA ILE A 226 -13.59 27.08 10.32
C ILE A 226 -15.09 27.05 10.61
N TYR A 227 -15.94 26.73 9.63
CA TYR A 227 -17.38 26.87 9.81
C TYR A 227 -17.94 25.94 10.90
N TYR A 228 -17.56 24.66 10.86
CA TYR A 228 -18.01 23.67 11.85
C TYR A 228 -17.70 24.06 13.31
N PRO A 229 -16.44 24.34 13.73
CA PRO A 229 -16.17 24.67 15.13
C PRO A 229 -16.67 26.05 15.55
N PHE A 230 -16.54 27.08 14.70
CA PHE A 230 -16.84 28.45 15.11
C PHE A 230 -18.32 28.81 15.06
N TRP A 231 -19.14 28.13 14.24
CA TRP A 231 -20.58 28.37 14.18
C TRP A 231 -21.38 27.20 14.77
N VAL A 232 -21.13 25.96 14.33
CA VAL A 232 -21.94 24.82 14.77
C VAL A 232 -21.62 24.44 16.21
N LEU A 233 -20.34 24.16 16.54
CA LEU A 233 -19.98 23.79 17.92
C LEU A 233 -20.18 24.95 18.90
N TRP A 234 -19.96 26.19 18.45
CA TRP A 234 -20.30 27.36 19.25
C TRP A 234 -21.78 27.39 19.60
N SER A 235 -22.65 27.18 18.62
CA SER A 235 -24.10 27.18 18.84
C SER A 235 -24.54 26.03 19.76
N THR A 236 -24.05 24.81 19.54
CA THR A 236 -24.40 23.63 20.35
C THR A 236 -23.78 23.66 21.75
N SER A 237 -22.73 24.44 21.98
CA SER A 237 -22.10 24.56 23.31
C SER A 237 -22.61 25.77 24.09
N TYR A 238 -22.89 26.88 23.42
CA TYR A 238 -23.19 28.16 24.07
C TYR A 238 -24.64 28.61 23.84
N GLU A 239 -25.10 28.72 22.59
CA GLU A 239 -26.43 29.25 22.28
C GLU A 239 -27.57 28.36 22.82
N VAL A 240 -27.38 27.04 22.82
CA VAL A 240 -28.35 26.11 23.41
C VAL A 240 -28.54 26.35 24.91
N ILE A 241 -27.49 26.71 25.66
CA ILE A 241 -27.57 26.93 27.11
C ILE A 241 -28.35 28.21 27.43
N LEU A 242 -28.27 29.20 26.54
CA LEU A 242 -29.01 30.46 26.66
C LEU A 242 -30.50 30.32 26.32
N THR A 243 -30.86 29.32 25.54
CA THR A 243 -32.21 29.12 25.01
C THR A 243 -32.99 28.03 25.74
N LEU A 244 -32.30 27.06 26.34
CA LEU A 244 -32.92 25.98 27.10
C LEU A 244 -33.52 26.48 28.41
N ASP A 245 -34.82 26.23 28.60
CA ASP A 245 -35.49 26.36 29.89
C ASP A 245 -35.04 25.23 30.84
N LYS A 246 -34.10 25.57 31.72
CA LYS A 246 -33.49 24.64 32.68
C LYS A 246 -34.46 24.20 33.78
N GLU A 247 -35.52 24.95 34.04
CA GLU A 247 -36.52 24.60 35.04
C GLU A 247 -37.47 23.53 34.49
N LYS A 248 -37.91 23.68 33.24
CA LYS A 248 -38.78 22.72 32.55
C LYS A 248 -38.07 21.39 32.20
N HIS A 249 -36.77 21.42 31.88
CA HIS A 249 -35.99 20.26 31.42
C HIS A 249 -34.74 20.00 32.26
N SER A 250 -34.89 19.96 33.59
CA SER A 250 -33.78 19.90 34.54
C SER A 250 -32.94 18.61 34.50
N ILE A 251 -33.50 17.49 34.05
CA ILE A 251 -32.83 16.18 34.01
C ILE A 251 -32.40 15.78 32.59
N ASP A 252 -33.33 15.79 31.63
CA ASP A 252 -33.07 15.29 30.27
C ASP A 252 -32.22 16.25 29.43
N GLY A 253 -32.40 17.56 29.63
CA GLY A 253 -31.68 18.61 28.88
C GLY A 253 -30.16 18.50 28.99
N PRO A 254 -29.58 18.44 30.21
CA PRO A 254 -28.15 18.26 30.42
C PRO A 254 -27.61 16.98 29.77
N ILE A 255 -28.33 15.86 29.86
CA ILE A 255 -27.88 14.57 29.30
C ILE A 255 -27.77 14.69 27.77
N TYR A 256 -28.81 15.19 27.10
CA TYR A 256 -28.81 15.38 25.66
C TYR A 256 -27.70 16.34 25.22
N TYR A 257 -27.50 17.42 25.97
CA TYR A 257 -26.44 18.40 25.73
C TYR A 257 -25.04 17.77 25.78
N TYR A 258 -24.70 17.06 26.86
CA TYR A 258 -23.35 16.50 27.02
C TYR A 258 -23.07 15.39 26.03
N VAL A 259 -24.00 14.44 25.85
CA VAL A 259 -23.81 13.32 24.92
C VAL A 259 -23.61 13.83 23.49
N PHE A 260 -24.46 14.74 23.02
CA PHE A 260 -24.39 15.26 21.66
C PHE A 260 -23.12 16.09 21.43
N ASN A 261 -22.78 17.01 22.33
CA ASN A 261 -21.57 17.81 22.19
C ASN A 261 -20.30 16.95 22.25
N THR A 262 -20.21 15.96 23.15
CA THR A 262 -19.05 15.06 23.21
C THR A 262 -18.81 14.35 21.87
N LEU A 263 -19.87 13.87 21.22
CA LEU A 263 -19.77 13.24 19.91
C LEU A 263 -19.37 14.23 18.81
N LEU A 264 -19.90 15.46 18.83
CA LEU A 264 -19.52 16.51 17.88
C LEU A 264 -18.06 16.96 18.05
N PHE A 265 -17.57 17.08 19.29
CA PHE A 265 -16.15 17.35 19.57
C PHE A 265 -15.26 16.16 19.17
N CYS A 266 -15.72 14.92 19.36
CA CYS A 266 -15.02 13.74 18.85
C CYS A 266 -14.84 13.80 17.33
N LEU A 267 -15.90 14.20 16.59
CA LEU A 267 -15.78 14.46 15.15
C LEU A 267 -14.74 15.53 14.82
N LEU A 268 -14.70 16.64 15.57
CA LEU A 268 -13.68 17.68 15.37
C LEU A 268 -12.25 17.12 15.52
N VAL A 269 -12.00 16.32 16.55
CA VAL A 269 -10.69 15.68 16.77
C VAL A 269 -10.29 14.83 15.57
N LEU A 270 -11.23 14.07 15.01
CA LEU A 270 -11.01 13.28 13.80
C LEU A 270 -10.70 14.18 12.59
N HIS A 271 -11.39 15.32 12.44
CA HIS A 271 -11.09 16.28 11.37
C HIS A 271 -9.69 16.89 11.48
N ILE A 272 -9.24 17.19 12.71
CA ILE A 272 -7.87 17.67 12.95
C ILE A 272 -6.86 16.57 12.61
N PHE A 273 -7.12 15.32 12.99
CA PHE A 273 -6.28 14.18 12.63
C PHE A 273 -6.10 14.07 11.10
N TRP A 274 -7.19 14.09 10.33
CA TRP A 274 -7.07 14.04 8.86
C TRP A 274 -6.49 15.31 8.27
N TRP A 275 -6.72 16.47 8.87
CA TRP A 275 -6.06 17.71 8.44
C TRP A 275 -4.54 17.59 8.51
N VAL A 276 -3.99 17.02 9.59
CA VAL A 276 -2.55 16.78 9.70
C VAL A 276 -2.04 15.90 8.55
N LEU A 277 -2.80 14.89 8.15
CA LEU A 277 -2.45 14.01 7.02
C LEU A 277 -2.50 14.74 5.68
N ILE A 278 -3.54 15.54 5.46
CA ILE A 278 -3.72 16.35 4.24
C ILE A 278 -2.60 17.39 4.13
N TYR A 279 -2.30 18.09 5.22
CA TYR A 279 -1.24 19.08 5.27
C TYR A 279 0.13 18.47 4.98
N ARG A 280 0.45 17.31 5.57
CA ARG A 280 1.69 16.58 5.27
C ARG A 280 1.80 16.24 3.78
N MET A 281 0.70 15.81 3.17
CA MET A 281 0.67 15.52 1.73
C MET A 281 0.85 16.78 0.88
N LEU A 282 0.23 17.90 1.27
CA LEU A 282 0.37 19.19 0.60
C LEU A 282 1.84 19.69 0.65
N VAL A 283 2.49 19.62 1.81
CA VAL A 283 3.89 20.01 1.97
C VAL A 283 4.80 19.16 1.07
N LYS A 284 4.59 17.83 1.05
CA LYS A 284 5.36 16.92 0.17
C LYS A 284 5.18 17.27 -1.31
N GLN A 285 3.97 17.61 -1.75
CA GLN A 285 3.72 18.03 -3.13
C GLN A 285 4.40 19.36 -3.48
N ILE A 286 4.41 20.32 -2.56
CA ILE A 286 5.09 21.61 -2.75
C ILE A 286 6.61 21.42 -2.81
N GLN A 287 7.17 20.61 -1.92
CA GLN A 287 8.60 20.29 -1.89
C GLN A 287 9.06 19.59 -3.19
N ALA A 288 8.30 18.58 -3.65
CA ALA A 288 8.59 17.90 -4.91
C ALA A 288 8.49 18.82 -6.13
N ARG A 289 7.60 19.83 -6.08
CA ARG A 289 7.49 20.85 -7.14
C ARG A 289 8.61 21.90 -7.07
N GLY A 290 9.14 22.19 -5.87
CA GLY A 290 10.29 23.07 -5.65
C GLY A 290 11.62 22.44 -6.05
N GLN A 291 11.77 21.12 -5.90
CA GLN A 291 12.92 20.34 -6.40
C GLN A 291 13.01 20.28 -7.94
N LEU A 292 11.95 20.66 -8.66
CA LEU A 292 12.00 20.83 -10.12
C LEU A 292 12.55 22.20 -10.55
N SER A 293 12.67 23.17 -9.63
CA SER A 293 13.23 24.51 -9.93
C SER A 293 14.65 24.74 -9.42
N GLU A 294 15.13 23.93 -8.46
CA GLU A 294 16.51 23.96 -7.98
C GLU A 294 17.18 22.61 -8.26
N ASP A 295 18.32 22.71 -8.95
CA ASP A 295 19.05 21.65 -9.64
C ASP A 295 19.48 20.43 -8.79
N VAL A 296 19.73 19.32 -9.48
CA VAL A 296 20.74 18.27 -9.21
C VAL A 296 21.40 18.33 -7.82
N ARG A 297 20.83 17.66 -6.80
CA ARG A 297 21.56 16.86 -5.79
C ARG A 297 20.67 16.31 -4.67
N SER A 298 21.02 15.08 -4.30
CA SER A 298 20.76 14.38 -3.02
C SER A 298 19.33 13.99 -2.66
N ASP A 299 18.92 12.83 -3.19
CA ASP A 299 17.85 12.01 -2.61
C ASP A 299 18.45 10.98 -1.64
N VAL A 300 18.30 11.22 -0.34
CA VAL A 300 18.13 10.18 0.68
C VAL A 300 17.20 10.72 1.74
N LEU A 301 15.92 10.37 1.68
CA LEU A 301 15.06 10.33 2.86
C LEU A 301 14.15 9.10 2.79
N THR A 302 14.66 8.04 3.40
CA THR A 302 13.89 6.96 4.01
C THR A 302 13.01 7.56 5.10
N GLU A 303 11.74 7.82 4.82
CA GLU A 303 10.70 7.83 5.84
C GLU A 303 9.43 7.16 5.30
N ILE A 304 9.09 6.04 5.94
CA ILE A 304 7.81 5.34 5.79
C ILE A 304 6.70 6.38 6.00
N PRO A 305 5.80 6.62 5.02
CA PRO A 305 4.79 7.64 5.25
C PRO A 305 3.79 7.18 6.30
N PRO A 306 3.36 8.09 7.18
CA PRO A 306 2.37 7.80 8.20
C PRO A 306 0.99 7.49 7.58
N PRO A 307 0.13 6.74 8.29
CA PRO A 307 -1.13 6.24 7.77
C PRO A 307 -2.03 7.39 7.33
N SER A 308 -2.35 7.45 6.04
CA SER A 308 -3.20 8.48 5.47
C SER A 308 -4.53 7.88 5.00
N ARG A 309 -5.55 8.74 4.76
CA ARG A 309 -6.82 8.40 4.08
C ARG A 309 -6.63 7.84 2.65
N PHE A 310 -5.40 7.85 2.16
CA PHE A 310 -4.92 7.28 0.90
C PHE A 310 -4.01 6.08 1.19
N PHE A 311 -4.06 5.06 0.34
CA PHE A 311 -3.07 3.98 0.42
C PHE A 311 -1.66 4.55 0.20
N GLN A 312 -0.64 3.92 0.76
CA GLN A 312 0.76 4.27 0.49
C GLN A 312 1.06 4.32 -1.02
N GLU A 313 0.46 3.39 -1.77
CA GLU A 313 0.46 3.35 -3.24
C GLU A 313 -0.21 4.57 -3.89
N ASP A 314 -1.27 5.11 -3.28
CA ASP A 314 -1.96 6.31 -3.76
C ASP A 314 -1.15 7.57 -3.44
N LEU A 315 -0.45 7.62 -2.30
CA LEU A 315 0.55 8.67 -2.01
C LEU A 315 1.68 8.66 -3.02
N ASN A 316 2.21 7.48 -3.33
CA ASN A 316 3.26 7.29 -4.32
C ASN A 316 2.78 7.66 -5.74
N ASN A 317 1.48 7.64 -5.99
CA ASN A 317 0.95 8.19 -7.24
C ASN A 317 1.03 9.72 -7.24
N PHE A 318 0.84 10.41 -6.10
CA PHE A 318 0.95 11.88 -6.01
C PHE A 318 2.39 12.41 -6.04
N THR A 319 3.39 11.54 -5.90
CA THR A 319 4.80 11.85 -6.17
C THR A 319 5.09 11.68 -7.66
N LEU A 320 5.98 12.51 -8.23
CA LEU A 320 6.45 12.29 -9.60
C LEU A 320 7.04 10.87 -9.72
N PRO A 321 6.83 10.15 -10.83
CA PRO A 321 7.52 8.89 -11.05
C PRO A 321 9.03 9.15 -10.98
N SER A 322 9.74 8.36 -10.18
CA SER A 322 11.20 8.37 -10.14
C SER A 322 11.72 8.23 -11.57
N PRO A 323 12.77 8.96 -11.97
CA PRO A 323 13.37 8.78 -13.29
C PRO A 323 13.73 7.30 -13.48
N PRO A 324 13.50 6.73 -14.68
CA PRO A 324 13.80 5.33 -14.93
C PRO A 324 15.28 5.08 -14.66
N LEU A 325 15.56 4.24 -13.66
CA LEU A 325 16.92 3.91 -13.32
C LEU A 325 17.57 3.18 -14.51
N PRO A 326 18.83 3.51 -14.87
CA PRO A 326 19.55 2.87 -15.97
C PRO A 326 19.61 1.35 -15.78
N SER A 327 19.56 0.58 -16.86
CA SER A 327 19.51 -0.87 -16.78
C SER A 327 20.86 -1.47 -16.35
N PRO A 328 20.86 -2.55 -15.56
CA PRO A 328 22.09 -3.29 -15.28
C PRO A 328 22.66 -3.90 -16.57
N PHE A 329 23.98 -4.00 -16.64
CA PHE A 329 24.67 -4.59 -17.79
C PHE A 329 25.90 -5.39 -17.36
N LEU A 330 26.31 -6.33 -18.20
CA LEU A 330 27.50 -7.16 -17.99
C LEU A 330 28.69 -6.54 -18.71
N LEU A 331 29.84 -6.55 -18.04
CA LEU A 331 31.12 -6.14 -18.61
C LEU A 331 32.09 -7.30 -18.51
N PHE A 332 32.60 -7.78 -19.65
CA PHE A 332 33.56 -8.88 -19.70
C PHE A 332 34.97 -8.36 -19.97
N SER A 333 35.96 -8.98 -19.34
CA SER A 333 37.38 -8.71 -19.57
C SER A 333 37.79 -9.21 -20.96
N GLN A 334 38.52 -8.38 -21.72
CA GLN A 334 39.05 -8.78 -23.02
C GLN A 334 40.20 -9.79 -22.83
N ASN A 335 40.20 -10.86 -23.63
CA ASN A 335 41.28 -11.84 -23.65
C ASN A 335 42.59 -11.14 -24.12
N PRO A 336 43.77 -11.37 -23.52
CA PRO A 336 45.04 -10.72 -23.90
C PRO A 336 45.46 -10.84 -25.38
N ASN A 337 44.78 -11.68 -26.18
CA ASN A 337 45.03 -11.86 -27.61
C ASN A 337 44.06 -11.07 -28.53
N GLY A 338 43.24 -10.14 -28.00
CA GLY A 338 42.38 -9.26 -28.82
C GLY A 338 41.18 -9.94 -29.48
N ALA A 339 40.94 -11.23 -29.24
CA ALA A 339 39.70 -11.90 -29.61
C ALA A 339 38.61 -11.61 -28.56
N ALA A 340 37.48 -11.05 -28.98
CA ALA A 340 36.28 -10.98 -28.15
C ALA A 340 35.92 -12.40 -27.69
N ALA A 341 35.59 -12.58 -26.41
CA ALA A 341 35.08 -13.86 -25.92
C ALA A 341 33.92 -14.32 -26.83
N GLU A 342 33.94 -15.57 -27.29
CA GLU A 342 32.88 -16.15 -28.11
C GLU A 342 31.55 -16.04 -27.34
N MET A 343 30.75 -15.03 -27.64
CA MET A 343 29.41 -14.88 -27.12
C MET A 343 28.44 -15.66 -28.00
N PRO A 344 27.47 -16.40 -27.43
CA PRO A 344 27.10 -16.41 -26.00
C PRO A 344 27.91 -17.42 -25.16
N LEU A 345 28.17 -17.07 -23.89
CA LEU A 345 28.77 -18.02 -22.93
C LEU A 345 27.75 -19.12 -22.60
N ARG A 346 28.16 -20.39 -22.73
CA ARG A 346 27.31 -21.55 -22.49
C ARG A 346 27.89 -22.46 -21.40
N PRO A 347 27.82 -22.05 -20.12
CA PRO A 347 28.33 -22.89 -19.05
C PRO A 347 27.50 -24.15 -18.87
N SER A 348 28.19 -25.25 -18.53
CA SER A 348 27.55 -26.48 -18.07
C SER A 348 26.82 -26.26 -16.74
N LEU A 349 27.42 -25.45 -15.87
CA LEU A 349 26.86 -25.06 -14.57
C LEU A 349 27.12 -23.57 -14.29
N LEU A 350 26.09 -22.85 -13.88
CA LEU A 350 26.18 -21.49 -13.36
C LEU A 350 25.91 -21.51 -11.85
N ILE A 351 26.91 -21.17 -11.06
CA ILE A 351 26.83 -21.05 -9.61
C ILE A 351 26.60 -19.58 -9.24
N VAL A 352 25.57 -19.30 -8.45
CA VAL A 352 25.26 -17.96 -7.96
C VAL A 352 25.39 -17.93 -6.44
N ALA A 353 26.42 -17.25 -5.94
CA ALA A 353 26.69 -17.09 -4.52
C ALA A 353 26.10 -15.78 -4.00
N LEU A 354 25.06 -15.88 -3.16
CA LEU A 354 24.35 -14.74 -2.55
C LEU A 354 24.59 -14.67 -1.04
N SER A 355 24.65 -15.82 -0.37
CA SER A 355 24.82 -15.90 1.08
C SER A 355 26.27 -15.65 1.51
N SER A 356 26.46 -15.07 2.70
CA SER A 356 27.79 -14.82 3.29
C SER A 356 28.68 -16.09 3.34
N PRO A 357 28.18 -17.28 3.76
CA PRO A 357 28.97 -18.52 3.71
C PRO A 357 29.40 -18.88 2.29
N SER A 358 28.51 -18.78 1.31
CA SER A 358 28.85 -19.09 -0.09
C SER A 358 29.90 -18.13 -0.65
N LEU A 359 29.79 -16.83 -0.38
CA LEU A 359 30.77 -15.84 -0.83
C LEU A 359 32.14 -16.09 -0.23
N HIS A 360 32.22 -16.39 1.07
CA HIS A 360 33.49 -16.71 1.72
C HIS A 360 34.12 -17.99 1.15
N LEU A 361 33.32 -19.03 0.96
CA LEU A 361 33.75 -20.30 0.39
C LEU A 361 34.39 -20.11 -1.00
N PHE A 362 33.72 -19.40 -1.90
CA PHE A 362 34.22 -19.17 -3.25
C PHE A 362 35.29 -18.07 -3.33
N HIS A 363 35.40 -17.21 -2.33
CA HIS A 363 36.49 -16.26 -2.23
C HIS A 363 37.84 -16.98 -2.12
N ASN A 364 37.89 -18.10 -1.40
CA ASN A 364 39.13 -18.82 -1.09
C ASN A 364 39.47 -19.95 -2.09
N VAL A 365 38.82 -19.97 -3.26
CA VAL A 365 39.12 -20.93 -4.34
C VAL A 365 40.34 -20.47 -5.12
N SER A 366 41.41 -21.27 -5.09
CA SER A 366 42.73 -20.88 -5.63
C SER A 366 42.81 -20.83 -7.16
N TYR A 367 41.90 -21.48 -7.91
CA TYR A 367 42.00 -21.64 -9.37
C TYR A 367 40.91 -20.91 -10.19
N LYS A 368 40.32 -19.82 -9.67
CA LYS A 368 39.30 -19.03 -10.37
C LYS A 368 39.91 -17.91 -11.24
N THR A 369 39.35 -17.67 -12.42
CA THR A 369 39.76 -16.54 -13.28
C THR A 369 38.62 -15.53 -13.40
N LEU A 370 38.89 -14.24 -13.16
CA LEU A 370 37.89 -13.19 -13.30
C LEU A 370 37.63 -12.91 -14.79
N ILE A 371 36.42 -13.18 -15.26
CA ILE A 371 36.03 -13.00 -16.67
C ILE A 371 35.15 -11.78 -16.90
N GLY A 372 34.51 -11.25 -15.86
CA GLY A 372 33.65 -10.09 -15.99
C GLY A 372 33.03 -9.62 -14.68
N THR A 373 32.23 -8.58 -14.76
CA THR A 373 31.51 -7.98 -13.64
C THR A 373 30.14 -7.51 -14.09
N LEU A 374 29.14 -7.61 -13.21
CA LEU A 374 27.81 -7.06 -13.39
C LEU A 374 27.80 -5.65 -12.78
N ILE A 375 27.46 -4.66 -13.60
CA ILE A 375 27.40 -3.26 -13.18
C ILE A 375 25.95 -2.88 -12.89
N LEU A 376 25.71 -2.46 -11.64
CA LEU A 376 24.52 -1.74 -11.20
C LEU A 376 24.89 -0.24 -11.17
N PRO A 377 24.35 0.60 -12.07
CA PRO A 377 24.79 1.99 -12.16
C PRO A 377 24.54 2.82 -10.88
N GLU A 378 23.60 2.39 -10.04
CA GLU A 378 23.28 3.00 -8.75
C GLU A 378 24.23 2.62 -7.61
N THR A 379 24.99 1.52 -7.73
CA THR A 379 25.90 1.10 -6.64
C THR A 379 27.21 1.87 -6.73
N PRO A 380 27.59 2.63 -5.69
CA PRO A 380 28.84 3.38 -5.70
C PRO A 380 30.03 2.42 -5.65
N PHE A 381 30.99 2.61 -6.55
CA PHE A 381 32.26 1.88 -6.56
C PHE A 381 33.28 2.40 -5.52
N SER A 382 32.93 3.45 -4.77
CA SER A 382 33.78 4.03 -3.75
C SER A 382 34.01 3.04 -2.60
N GLY A 383 35.28 2.72 -2.33
CA GLY A 383 35.68 1.80 -1.26
C GLY A 383 35.98 0.37 -1.74
N ASN A 384 35.87 0.08 -3.04
CA ASN A 384 36.32 -1.20 -3.59
C ASN A 384 37.85 -1.24 -3.68
N SER A 385 38.45 -2.38 -3.36
CA SER A 385 39.87 -2.61 -3.57
C SER A 385 40.20 -2.85 -5.05
N ILE A 386 41.48 -2.71 -5.40
CA ILE A 386 41.98 -2.97 -6.76
C ILE A 386 41.85 -4.46 -7.09
N ASP A 387 42.17 -5.32 -6.12
CA ASP A 387 41.94 -6.76 -6.20
C ASP A 387 40.57 -7.13 -5.58
N PRO A 388 39.86 -8.15 -6.10
CA PRO A 388 38.56 -8.53 -5.58
C PRO A 388 38.61 -8.94 -4.10
N SER A 389 37.87 -8.23 -3.26
CA SER A 389 37.76 -8.45 -1.82
C SER A 389 36.33 -8.75 -1.40
N LEU A 390 36.13 -9.50 -0.30
CA LEU A 390 34.81 -9.74 0.31
C LEU A 390 34.12 -8.45 0.81
N LYS A 391 34.87 -7.35 0.97
CA LYS A 391 34.35 -6.05 1.40
C LYS A 391 33.89 -5.18 0.24
N ASP A 392 34.18 -5.57 -1.00
CA ASP A 392 33.84 -4.79 -2.18
C ASP A 392 32.34 -4.83 -2.45
N LYS A 393 31.80 -3.72 -2.95
CA LYS A 393 30.42 -3.62 -3.42
C LYS A 393 30.38 -3.98 -4.90
N SER A 394 30.79 -5.20 -5.24
CA SER A 394 30.92 -5.65 -6.64
C SER A 394 30.20 -6.98 -6.90
N CYS A 395 29.82 -7.20 -8.15
CA CYS A 395 29.20 -8.44 -8.61
C CYS A 395 30.10 -9.10 -9.65
N ASN A 396 31.00 -9.98 -9.21
CA ASN A 396 32.07 -10.51 -10.07
C ASN A 396 31.70 -11.86 -10.67
N ILE A 397 32.09 -12.07 -11.92
CA ILE A 397 31.88 -13.30 -12.67
C ILE A 397 33.24 -13.96 -12.88
N TYR A 398 33.38 -15.17 -12.36
CA TYR A 398 34.56 -15.98 -12.47
C TYR A 398 34.32 -17.20 -13.34
N SER A 399 35.33 -17.61 -14.11
CA SER A 399 35.38 -18.91 -14.75
C SER A 399 36.15 -19.88 -13.86
N LEU A 400 35.55 -21.03 -13.60
CA LEU A 400 36.17 -22.17 -12.94
C LEU A 400 36.48 -23.21 -14.02
N PRO A 401 37.76 -23.37 -14.41
CA PRO A 401 38.15 -24.38 -15.38
C PRO A 401 37.91 -25.78 -14.79
N ASN A 402 37.08 -26.58 -15.46
CA ASN A 402 36.90 -27.99 -15.12
C ASN A 402 37.84 -28.82 -16.00
N PRO A 403 38.81 -29.58 -15.41
CA PRO A 403 39.72 -30.44 -16.17
C PRO A 403 39.01 -31.49 -17.03
N GLN A 404 37.78 -31.89 -16.67
CA GLN A 404 37.02 -32.92 -17.36
C GLN A 404 36.22 -32.40 -18.57
N THR A 405 35.86 -31.10 -18.58
CA THR A 405 35.05 -30.49 -19.64
C THR A 405 35.56 -29.08 -20.00
N PRO A 406 36.70 -28.96 -20.71
CA PRO A 406 37.29 -27.67 -21.06
C PRO A 406 36.43 -26.83 -22.03
N GLU A 407 35.54 -27.46 -22.80
CA GLU A 407 34.67 -26.79 -23.78
C GLU A 407 33.41 -26.14 -23.14
N SER A 408 33.07 -26.48 -21.89
CA SER A 408 31.90 -25.93 -21.18
C SER A 408 32.29 -25.59 -19.73
N PRO A 409 32.85 -24.39 -19.49
CA PRO A 409 33.35 -24.01 -18.17
C PRO A 409 32.20 -23.85 -17.17
N THR A 410 32.50 -24.06 -15.89
CA THR A 410 31.59 -23.67 -14.81
C THR A 410 31.77 -22.18 -14.56
N LEU A 411 30.68 -21.43 -14.54
CA LEU A 411 30.71 -20.01 -14.19
C LEU A 411 30.25 -19.80 -12.76
N LEU A 412 30.95 -18.95 -12.04
CA LEU A 412 30.64 -18.54 -10.69
C LEU A 412 30.33 -17.05 -10.69
N VAL A 413 29.17 -16.66 -10.18
CA VAL A 413 28.77 -15.27 -9.97
C VAL A 413 28.71 -15.01 -8.47
N SER A 414 29.56 -14.10 -8.01
CA SER A 414 29.65 -13.71 -6.60
C SER A 414 29.03 -12.33 -6.40
N PHE A 415 27.92 -12.28 -5.68
CA PHE A 415 27.22 -11.03 -5.34
C PHE A 415 27.69 -10.52 -3.98
N GLN A 416 28.63 -9.57 -3.97
CA GLN A 416 29.16 -9.00 -2.72
C GLN A 416 28.37 -7.77 -2.25
N CYS A 417 27.45 -7.25 -3.07
CA CYS A 417 26.51 -6.21 -2.71
C CYS A 417 25.06 -6.72 -2.67
N PRO A 418 24.23 -6.23 -1.75
CA PRO A 418 22.80 -6.53 -1.74
C PRO A 418 22.12 -5.89 -2.95
N ILE A 419 21.25 -6.65 -3.61
CA ILE A 419 20.46 -6.17 -4.75
C ILE A 419 19.06 -5.79 -4.29
N GLY A 420 18.65 -4.56 -4.61
CA GLY A 420 17.29 -4.07 -4.32
C GLY A 420 16.22 -4.92 -5.02
N ALA A 421 15.07 -5.09 -4.35
CA ALA A 421 13.98 -5.94 -4.84
C ALA A 421 13.48 -5.52 -6.24
N GLU A 422 13.53 -4.23 -6.54
CA GLU A 422 13.17 -3.62 -7.83
C GLU A 422 14.11 -4.01 -8.98
N ARG A 423 15.33 -4.49 -8.66
CA ARG A 423 16.34 -4.90 -9.65
C ARG A 423 16.49 -6.41 -9.80
N CYS A 424 16.05 -7.19 -8.81
CA CYS A 424 16.20 -8.65 -8.80
C CYS A 424 15.73 -9.30 -10.11
N HIS A 425 14.60 -8.87 -10.67
CA HIS A 425 14.09 -9.42 -11.93
C HIS A 425 14.96 -9.05 -13.15
N ALA A 426 15.44 -7.81 -13.22
CA ALA A 426 16.30 -7.35 -14.32
C ALA A 426 17.65 -8.08 -14.30
N VAL A 427 18.24 -8.24 -13.12
CA VAL A 427 19.50 -8.98 -12.93
C VAL A 427 19.32 -10.47 -13.22
N ALA A 428 18.25 -11.08 -12.70
CA ALA A 428 17.95 -12.49 -12.97
C ALA A 428 17.78 -12.76 -14.47
N LYS A 429 17.07 -11.87 -15.16
CA LYS A 429 16.92 -11.93 -16.63
C LYS A 429 18.27 -11.80 -17.32
N LEU A 430 19.14 -10.89 -16.90
CA LEU A 430 20.44 -10.66 -17.51
C LEU A 430 21.37 -11.88 -17.37
N LEU A 431 21.41 -12.51 -16.19
CA LEU A 431 22.19 -13.73 -15.93
C LEU A 431 21.65 -14.99 -16.61
N THR A 432 20.41 -14.95 -17.07
CA THR A 432 19.75 -16.02 -17.83
C THR A 432 19.37 -15.54 -19.24
N SER A 433 20.07 -14.52 -19.77
CA SER A 433 19.76 -13.92 -21.07
C SER A 433 20.63 -14.50 -22.19
N HIS A 434 20.46 -13.97 -23.40
CA HIS A 434 21.29 -14.32 -24.56
C HIS A 434 22.81 -14.24 -24.32
N GLN A 435 23.31 -13.49 -23.34
CA GLN A 435 24.77 -13.39 -23.10
C GLN A 435 25.33 -14.58 -22.31
N ILE A 436 24.55 -15.13 -21.37
CA ILE A 436 24.91 -16.29 -20.54
C ILE A 436 23.74 -17.27 -20.60
N VAL A 437 23.95 -18.38 -21.29
CA VAL A 437 22.93 -19.42 -21.48
C VAL A 437 23.38 -20.68 -20.72
N PRO A 438 23.07 -20.79 -19.42
CA PRO A 438 23.49 -21.95 -18.62
C PRO A 438 22.65 -23.18 -18.94
N GLN A 439 23.28 -24.36 -18.95
CA GLN A 439 22.57 -25.63 -19.03
C GLN A 439 21.89 -25.96 -17.68
N ARG A 440 22.54 -25.59 -16.57
CA ARG A 440 22.06 -25.84 -15.21
C ARG A 440 22.49 -24.71 -14.27
N VAL A 441 21.69 -24.39 -13.26
CA VAL A 441 21.96 -23.28 -12.32
C VAL A 441 21.89 -23.74 -10.86
N LEU A 442 22.90 -23.41 -10.06
CA LEU A 442 22.93 -23.60 -8.61
C LEU A 442 22.92 -22.23 -7.93
N ILE A 443 21.92 -21.98 -7.08
CA ILE A 443 21.77 -20.72 -6.34
C ILE A 443 21.97 -20.99 -4.85
N LEU A 444 22.87 -20.25 -4.22
CA LEU A 444 23.22 -20.41 -2.80
C LEU A 444 22.82 -19.17 -2.02
N ASP A 445 21.73 -19.28 -1.27
CA ASP A 445 21.13 -18.19 -0.52
C ASP A 445 20.93 -18.57 0.97
N SER A 446 20.55 -17.60 1.79
CA SER A 446 20.32 -17.78 3.23
C SER A 446 18.89 -17.45 3.62
N VAL A 447 18.33 -18.22 4.56
CA VAL A 447 16.96 -18.01 5.04
C VAL A 447 16.95 -16.83 6.02
N GLN A 448 16.01 -15.91 5.87
CA GLN A 448 15.72 -14.90 6.90
C GLN A 448 14.70 -15.44 7.91
N THR A 449 14.91 -15.19 9.20
CA THR A 449 14.05 -15.69 10.29
C THR A 449 12.58 -15.30 10.10
N LEU A 450 12.34 -14.08 9.59
CA LEU A 450 11.00 -13.52 9.35
C LEU A 450 10.22 -14.28 8.26
N ASN A 451 10.94 -14.94 7.35
CA ASN A 451 10.38 -15.59 6.17
C ASN A 451 10.20 -17.11 6.36
N PHE A 452 10.63 -17.66 7.49
CA PHE A 452 10.54 -19.09 7.80
C PHE A 452 9.41 -19.41 8.77
N ARG A 453 8.50 -20.29 8.37
CA ARG A 453 7.41 -20.76 9.22
C ARG A 453 7.86 -21.97 10.05
N GLY A 454 8.33 -21.71 11.26
CA GLY A 454 8.77 -22.75 12.20
C GLY A 454 9.68 -22.17 13.29
N ARG A 455 10.39 -23.03 14.02
CA ARG A 455 11.49 -22.62 14.90
C ARG A 455 12.80 -23.10 14.30
N LEU A 456 13.68 -22.17 13.96
CA LEU A 456 15.06 -22.47 13.60
C LEU A 456 15.93 -22.09 14.81
N SER A 457 16.62 -23.07 15.39
CA SER A 457 17.59 -22.80 16.45
C SER A 457 18.81 -22.11 15.86
N LYS A 458 19.44 -21.18 16.60
CA LYS A 458 20.73 -20.58 16.18
C LYS A 458 21.89 -21.59 16.26
N ASP A 459 21.72 -22.63 17.07
CA ASP A 459 22.75 -23.63 17.36
C ASP A 459 22.77 -24.79 16.34
N GLU A 460 21.76 -24.87 15.46
CA GLU A 460 21.64 -25.92 14.45
C GLU A 460 21.78 -25.35 13.05
N ALA A 461 22.62 -25.98 12.22
CA ALA A 461 22.71 -25.66 10.80
C ALA A 461 21.71 -26.50 10.01
N ALA A 462 20.88 -25.84 9.22
CA ALA A 462 19.90 -26.46 8.35
C ALA A 462 20.06 -25.97 6.92
N ALA A 463 19.73 -26.83 5.95
CA ALA A 463 19.69 -26.45 4.55
C ALA A 463 18.49 -27.09 3.87
N PHE A 464 17.83 -26.27 3.06
CA PHE A 464 16.64 -26.65 2.35
C PHE A 464 16.83 -26.40 0.86
N LYS A 465 16.07 -27.12 0.04
CA LYS A 465 16.10 -26.96 -1.42
C LYS A 465 14.75 -26.54 -2.00
N LEU A 466 14.83 -25.75 -3.06
CA LEU A 466 13.78 -25.48 -4.02
C LEU A 466 14.33 -25.75 -5.42
N GLU A 467 13.56 -26.38 -6.29
CA GLU A 467 14.05 -26.84 -7.59
C GLU A 467 13.03 -26.52 -8.68
N THR A 468 13.51 -26.26 -9.89
CA THR A 468 12.65 -26.14 -11.08
C THR A 468 12.09 -27.49 -11.49
N THR A 469 11.02 -27.47 -12.28
CA THR A 469 10.40 -28.70 -12.79
C THR A 469 11.34 -29.51 -13.70
N ALA A 470 12.24 -28.82 -14.41
CA ALA A 470 13.29 -29.44 -15.22
C ALA A 470 14.34 -30.16 -14.34
N GLU A 471 14.79 -29.52 -13.25
CA GLU A 471 15.78 -30.08 -12.33
C GLU A 471 15.23 -31.28 -11.55
N ARG A 472 13.94 -31.26 -11.17
CA ARG A 472 13.31 -32.38 -10.44
C ARG A 472 13.39 -33.73 -11.17
N LYS A 473 13.52 -33.71 -12.50
CA LYS A 473 13.65 -34.93 -13.32
C LYS A 473 15.08 -35.51 -13.28
N ALA A 474 16.07 -34.75 -12.84
CA ALA A 474 17.46 -35.14 -12.69
C ALA A 474 17.84 -35.12 -11.19
N PRO A 475 17.78 -36.27 -10.49
CA PRO A 475 17.98 -36.31 -9.03
C PRO A 475 19.44 -35.97 -8.69
N SER A 476 19.67 -34.85 -7.99
CA SER A 476 21.03 -34.38 -7.68
C SER A 476 21.25 -34.06 -6.19
N LEU A 477 20.38 -33.25 -5.55
CA LEU A 477 20.55 -32.85 -4.15
C LEU A 477 19.70 -33.66 -3.16
N LYS A 478 20.35 -34.33 -2.21
CA LYS A 478 19.71 -35.00 -1.05
C LYS A 478 19.48 -34.03 0.12
N LEU A 479 18.75 -32.94 -0.12
CA LEU A 479 18.31 -32.01 0.92
C LEU A 479 16.78 -32.05 1.09
N GLU A 480 16.30 -31.64 2.26
CA GLU A 480 14.87 -31.48 2.51
C GLU A 480 14.29 -30.32 1.69
N TYR A 481 13.05 -30.48 1.21
CA TYR A 481 12.37 -29.40 0.51
C TYR A 481 12.04 -28.25 1.46
N PHE A 482 12.14 -27.01 0.96
CA PHE A 482 11.80 -25.84 1.76
C PHE A 482 10.34 -25.92 2.26
N PRO A 483 10.09 -25.66 3.56
CA PRO A 483 8.78 -25.92 4.16
C PRO A 483 7.64 -25.14 3.48
N SER A 484 6.49 -25.81 3.39
CA SER A 484 5.27 -25.19 2.86
C SER A 484 4.85 -24.00 3.73
N ALA A 485 4.41 -22.91 3.10
CA ALA A 485 4.04 -21.63 3.72
C ALA A 485 5.19 -20.81 4.35
N SER A 486 6.45 -21.19 4.10
CA SER A 486 7.59 -20.28 4.20
C SER A 486 7.77 -19.51 2.89
N VAL A 487 8.41 -18.35 2.94
CA VAL A 487 8.63 -17.47 1.77
C VAL A 487 10.12 -17.37 1.46
N VAL A 488 10.45 -17.30 0.18
CA VAL A 488 11.78 -16.88 -0.29
C VAL A 488 11.58 -15.66 -1.16
N ASP A 489 12.32 -14.59 -0.88
CA ASP A 489 12.30 -13.32 -1.58
C ASP A 489 13.69 -12.98 -2.15
N GLY A 490 13.83 -11.79 -2.75
CA GLY A 490 15.11 -11.30 -3.27
C GLY A 490 15.56 -11.95 -4.59
N LEU A 491 16.86 -11.90 -4.83
CA LEU A 491 17.47 -12.31 -6.10
C LEU A 491 17.43 -13.83 -6.31
N GLY A 492 17.58 -14.62 -5.24
CA GLY A 492 17.53 -16.08 -5.34
C GLY A 492 16.18 -16.59 -5.84
N ALA A 493 15.09 -16.04 -5.31
CA ALA A 493 13.73 -16.33 -5.78
C ALA A 493 13.51 -15.86 -7.24
N ALA A 494 13.99 -14.67 -7.59
CA ALA A 494 13.86 -14.12 -8.94
C ALA A 494 14.61 -14.96 -9.99
N LEU A 495 15.81 -15.45 -9.66
CA LEU A 495 16.61 -16.34 -10.51
C LEU A 495 15.94 -17.70 -10.71
N LEU A 496 15.44 -18.31 -9.63
CA LEU A 496 14.74 -19.60 -9.72
C LEU A 496 13.49 -19.47 -10.60
N ALA A 497 12.71 -18.41 -10.43
CA ALA A 497 11.53 -18.13 -11.25
C ALA A 497 11.89 -17.88 -12.72
N ALA A 498 12.98 -17.12 -12.99
CA ALA A 498 13.45 -16.90 -14.35
C ALA A 498 13.88 -18.21 -15.03
N CYS A 499 14.56 -19.11 -14.31
CA CYS A 499 14.95 -20.42 -14.82
C CYS A 499 13.74 -21.31 -15.11
N GLU A 500 12.71 -21.32 -14.25
CA GLU A 500 11.47 -22.07 -14.47
C GLU A 500 10.76 -21.59 -15.76
N ILE A 501 10.64 -20.27 -15.96
CA ILE A 501 10.01 -19.69 -17.16
C ILE A 501 10.77 -20.08 -18.43
N GLN A 502 12.09 -20.21 -18.35
CA GLN A 502 12.96 -20.58 -19.47
C GLN A 502 13.17 -22.10 -19.60
N ASN A 503 12.55 -22.91 -18.75
CA ASN A 503 12.71 -24.37 -18.69
C ASN A 503 14.19 -24.81 -18.52
N ILE A 504 14.94 -24.08 -17.69
CA ILE A 504 16.33 -24.39 -17.31
C ILE A 504 16.32 -25.16 -15.98
N GLY A 505 17.16 -26.20 -15.87
CA GLY A 505 17.36 -26.93 -14.61
C GLY A 505 18.04 -26.03 -13.58
N ALA A 506 17.36 -25.72 -12.47
CA ALA A 506 17.92 -24.90 -11.41
C ALA A 506 17.53 -25.42 -10.03
N ALA A 507 18.51 -25.36 -9.11
CA ALA A 507 18.34 -25.67 -7.70
C ALA A 507 18.74 -24.45 -6.85
N LEU A 508 17.83 -24.01 -5.99
CA LEU A 508 18.05 -23.01 -4.97
C LEU A 508 18.22 -23.69 -3.62
N CYS A 509 19.41 -23.58 -3.05
CA CYS A 509 19.75 -24.06 -1.73
C CYS A 509 19.70 -22.88 -0.76
N VAL A 510 18.85 -22.98 0.25
CA VAL A 510 18.68 -21.94 1.27
C VAL A 510 19.18 -22.47 2.61
N THR A 511 20.19 -21.82 3.18
CA THR A 511 20.87 -22.27 4.40
C THR A 511 20.53 -21.40 5.62
N TRP A 512 20.61 -22.01 6.81
CA TRP A 512 20.47 -21.36 8.10
C TRP A 512 21.54 -21.87 9.07
N PRO A 513 22.09 -21.05 9.99
CA PRO A 513 21.92 -19.59 10.12
C PRO A 513 22.61 -18.79 9.00
N GLN A 514 22.34 -17.48 8.94
CA GLN A 514 22.93 -16.60 7.91
C GLN A 514 24.46 -16.50 8.00
N LEU A 515 25.02 -16.69 9.20
CA LEU A 515 26.44 -16.83 9.45
C LEU A 515 26.70 -18.03 10.36
N GLY A 516 27.69 -18.86 10.01
CA GLY A 516 28.19 -19.91 10.89
C GLY A 516 29.12 -20.92 10.19
N ALA A 517 30.11 -21.42 10.93
CA ALA A 517 31.05 -22.45 10.44
C ALA A 517 30.35 -23.78 10.10
N LEU A 518 29.26 -24.11 10.79
CA LEU A 518 28.47 -25.32 10.53
C LEU A 518 27.82 -25.29 9.14
N VAL A 519 27.42 -24.11 8.65
CA VAL A 519 26.81 -23.93 7.33
C VAL A 519 27.86 -24.11 6.23
N LEU A 520 29.07 -23.60 6.43
CA LEU A 520 30.20 -23.84 5.50
C LEU A 520 30.50 -25.34 5.35
N SER A 521 30.53 -26.07 6.48
CA SER A 521 30.72 -27.52 6.46
C SER A 521 29.60 -28.23 5.68
N LEU A 522 28.35 -27.81 5.87
CA LEU A 522 27.20 -28.37 5.16
C LEU A 522 27.27 -28.12 3.65
N ILE A 523 27.57 -26.88 3.22
CA ILE A 523 27.73 -26.56 1.80
C ILE A 523 28.85 -27.40 1.18
N ARG A 524 29.99 -27.54 1.88
CA ARG A 524 31.15 -28.31 1.39
C ARG A 524 30.90 -29.81 1.28
N SER A 525 30.16 -30.39 2.22
CA SER A 525 29.97 -31.84 2.31
C SER A 525 28.78 -32.37 1.50
N HIS A 526 27.71 -31.58 1.35
CA HIS A 526 26.45 -32.05 0.75
C HIS A 526 26.09 -31.33 -0.55
N ILE A 527 26.45 -30.06 -0.69
CA ILE A 527 26.01 -29.25 -1.83
C ILE A 527 27.03 -29.28 -2.96
N LEU A 528 28.31 -28.98 -2.69
CA LEU A 528 29.33 -28.99 -3.76
C LEU A 528 29.57 -30.36 -4.42
N PRO A 529 29.62 -31.48 -3.68
CA PRO A 529 29.82 -32.80 -4.29
C PRO A 529 28.63 -33.23 -5.17
N ALA A 530 27.42 -32.71 -4.93
CA ALA A 530 26.24 -33.00 -5.74
C ALA A 530 26.28 -32.35 -7.15
N PHE A 531 27.27 -31.50 -7.40
CA PHE A 531 27.52 -30.83 -8.68
C PHE A 531 28.95 -31.08 -9.19
N ASP A 532 29.61 -32.14 -8.73
CA ASP A 532 30.96 -32.56 -9.14
C ASP A 532 32.04 -31.46 -8.97
N LEU A 533 31.90 -30.62 -7.94
CA LEU A 533 32.86 -29.53 -7.63
C LEU A 533 33.87 -29.97 -6.57
N GLU A 534 35.10 -30.28 -6.99
CA GLU A 534 36.25 -30.47 -6.09
C GLU A 534 36.99 -29.14 -5.88
N LEU A 535 36.66 -28.39 -4.82
CA LEU A 535 37.34 -27.15 -4.47
C LEU A 535 38.56 -27.41 -3.56
N SER A 536 39.75 -27.03 -4.00
CA SER A 536 40.94 -26.86 -3.14
C SER A 536 40.84 -25.50 -2.42
N ILE A 537 40.66 -25.51 -1.11
CA ILE A 537 40.48 -24.30 -0.29
C ILE A 537 41.68 -24.19 0.66
N ASP A 538 42.40 -23.07 0.60
CA ASP A 538 43.66 -22.85 1.33
C ASP A 538 43.49 -22.39 2.80
N SER A 539 42.29 -22.01 3.25
CA SER A 539 42.07 -21.44 4.60
C SER A 539 41.07 -22.20 5.47
N GLY A 540 41.33 -22.18 6.79
CA GLY A 540 40.52 -22.85 7.82
C GLY A 540 39.27 -22.07 8.23
N CYS A 541 38.31 -22.75 8.86
CA CYS A 541 37.03 -22.18 9.34
C CYS A 541 37.16 -21.02 10.33
N GLU A 542 38.35 -20.79 10.91
CA GLU A 542 38.60 -19.79 11.96
C GLU A 542 38.53 -18.34 11.44
N ASP A 543 39.02 -18.06 10.22
CA ASP A 543 39.01 -16.71 9.63
C ASP A 543 37.59 -16.21 9.33
N TYR A 544 36.64 -17.12 9.09
CA TYR A 544 35.24 -16.78 8.81
C TYR A 544 34.51 -16.25 10.05
N VAL A 545 34.79 -16.81 11.23
CA VAL A 545 34.14 -16.42 12.49
C VAL A 545 34.53 -14.99 12.88
N ILE A 546 35.79 -14.61 12.65
CA ILE A 546 36.32 -13.26 12.93
C ILE A 546 35.65 -12.21 12.02
N LEU A 547 35.48 -12.53 10.72
CA LEU A 547 34.78 -11.66 9.76
C LEU A 547 33.28 -11.52 10.04
N GLY A 548 32.67 -12.51 10.69
CA GLY A 548 31.27 -12.48 11.12
C GLY A 548 31.02 -11.54 12.31
N GLN A 549 31.91 -11.53 13.30
CA GLN A 549 31.81 -10.67 14.49
C GLN A 549 31.93 -9.17 14.15
N ASP A 550 32.75 -8.81 13.16
CA ASP A 550 32.98 -7.41 12.76
C ASP A 550 31.75 -6.78 12.07
N LYS A 551 30.85 -7.59 11.48
CA LYS A 551 29.58 -7.13 10.90
C LYS A 551 28.46 -6.93 11.93
N ASP A 552 28.49 -7.66 13.05
CA ASP A 552 27.47 -7.55 14.12
C ASP A 552 27.60 -6.24 14.92
N HIS A 553 28.78 -5.61 14.96
CA HIS A 553 28.98 -4.33 15.65
C HIS A 553 28.32 -3.12 14.95
N GLY A 554 27.76 -3.30 13.74
CA GLY A 554 27.08 -2.23 12.98
C GLY A 554 25.56 -2.15 13.16
N HIS A 555 24.92 -3.11 13.83
CA HIS A 555 23.46 -3.13 14.07
C HIS A 555 23.15 -3.20 15.58
N PRO A 556 23.18 -2.08 16.31
CA PRO A 556 22.52 -2.03 17.60
C PRO A 556 21.01 -1.90 17.36
N PHE A 557 20.22 -2.62 18.16
CA PHE A 557 18.75 -2.57 18.29
C PHE A 557 17.93 -3.40 17.29
N ASP A 558 17.48 -4.58 17.73
CA ASP A 558 16.03 -4.80 17.96
C ASP A 558 15.83 -6.12 18.74
N SER A 559 15.90 -6.03 20.06
CA SER A 559 15.58 -7.12 20.98
C SER A 559 15.20 -6.48 22.31
N ASP A 560 13.95 -6.02 22.42
CA ASP A 560 13.17 -5.98 23.68
C ASP A 560 11.77 -5.36 23.44
N LEU A 561 10.99 -5.92 22.51
CA LEU A 561 9.59 -5.50 22.35
C LEU A 561 8.70 -6.61 21.77
N TYR A 562 8.77 -7.81 22.33
CA TYR A 562 7.66 -8.78 22.33
C TYR A 562 7.80 -9.76 23.51
N THR A 563 7.40 -9.27 24.69
CA THR A 563 6.78 -10.07 25.76
C THR A 563 5.51 -9.38 26.20
#